data_AF-A0A1J4UIP8-F1
#
_entry.id   AF-A0A1J4UIP8-F1
#
_cell.length_a   1.000
_cell.length_b   1.000
_cell.length_c   1.000
_cell.angle_alpha   90.00
_cell.angle_beta   90.00
_cell.angle_gamma   90.00
#
_symmetry.space_group_name_H-M   'P 1'
#
loop_
_entity.id
_entity.type
_entity.pdbx_description
1 polymer ?
#
loop_
_entity_poly.entity_id
_entity_poly.type
_entity_poly.pdbx_seq_one_letter_code
_entity_poly.pdbx_strand_id
1 'polypeptide(L)'
;MADVNVNLKVKRYTNRVLGVVKEKYGLKDKSEALDKFAELYGGEFVDSEVGDELVRDIIRSTSAHVKKHGFRKMSLEELERLGE
;
A
#
# COMPACT_ATOMS: atom_id res chain seq x y z
N MET A 1 -7.31 -7.08 11.88
CA MET A 1 -8.14 -6.99 10.66
C MET A 1 -9.39 -7.81 10.91
N ALA A 2 -10.55 -7.33 10.48
CA ALA A 2 -11.79 -8.11 10.57
C ALA A 2 -11.81 -9.10 9.40
N ASP A 3 -11.84 -10.39 9.68
CA ASP A 3 -11.90 -11.41 8.65
C ASP A 3 -13.31 -11.44 8.04
N VAL A 4 -13.40 -11.35 6.72
CA VAL A 4 -14.66 -11.40 5.97
C VAL A 4 -14.76 -12.74 5.26
N ASN A 5 -15.84 -13.49 5.51
CA ASN A 5 -16.08 -14.76 4.84
C ASN A 5 -16.64 -14.53 3.42
N VAL A 6 -15.93 -15.05 2.41
CA VAL A 6 -16.35 -14.99 1.01
C VAL A 6 -16.49 -16.39 0.43
N ASN A 7 -17.65 -16.69 -0.16
CA ASN A 7 -17.88 -17.94 -0.88
C ASN A 7 -17.62 -17.74 -2.38
N LEU A 8 -16.59 -18.40 -2.91
CA LEU A 8 -16.12 -18.20 -4.28
C LEU A 8 -16.29 -19.46 -5.15
N LYS A 9 -16.75 -19.29 -6.38
CA LYS A 9 -16.64 -20.29 -7.45
C LYS A 9 -15.62 -19.80 -8.47
N VAL A 10 -14.47 -20.45 -8.51
CA VAL A 10 -13.37 -20.06 -9.41
C VAL A 10 -13.08 -21.13 -10.45
N LYS A 11 -12.46 -20.73 -11.57
CA LYS A 11 -12.01 -21.68 -12.61
C LYS A 11 -10.88 -22.56 -12.06
N ARG A 12 -10.69 -23.76 -12.66
CA ARG A 12 -9.60 -24.69 -12.30
C ARG A 12 -8.22 -24.03 -12.36
N TYR A 13 -7.99 -23.21 -13.39
CA TYR A 13 -6.73 -22.49 -13.55
C TYR A 13 -6.46 -21.54 -12.38
N THR A 14 -7.44 -20.73 -11.99
CA THR A 14 -7.35 -19.82 -10.83
C THR A 14 -7.01 -20.59 -9.55
N ASN A 15 -7.66 -21.73 -9.30
CA ASN A 15 -7.37 -22.57 -8.16
C ASN A 15 -5.92 -23.12 -8.16
N ARG A 16 -5.35 -23.40 -9.34
CA ARG A 16 -3.95 -23.81 -9.48
C ARG A 16 -2.99 -22.65 -9.22
N VAL A 17 -3.28 -21.48 -9.77
CA VAL A 17 -2.48 -20.25 -9.53
C VAL A 17 -2.44 -19.93 -8.04
N LEU A 18 -3.58 -19.89 -7.35
CA LEU A 18 -3.63 -19.66 -5.90
C LEU A 18 -2.84 -20.72 -5.12
N GLY A 19 -2.85 -21.98 -5.58
CA GLY A 19 -2.00 -23.02 -5.00
C GLY A 19 -0.51 -22.71 -5.12
N VAL A 20 -0.04 -22.30 -6.30
CA VAL A 20 1.38 -21.92 -6.52
C VAL A 20 1.75 -20.69 -5.71
N VAL A 21 0.88 -19.67 -5.67
CA VAL A 21 1.09 -18.45 -4.86
C VAL A 21 1.21 -18.82 -3.39
N LYS A 22 0.31 -19.67 -2.88
CA LYS A 22 0.35 -20.16 -1.49
C LYS A 22 1.70 -20.78 -1.15
N GLU A 23 2.16 -21.75 -1.95
CA GLU A 23 3.44 -22.42 -1.72
C GLU A 23 4.63 -21.47 -1.88
N LYS A 24 4.61 -20.58 -2.89
CA LYS A 24 5.68 -19.61 -3.15
C LYS A 24 5.93 -18.66 -1.98
N TYR A 25 4.86 -18.23 -1.30
CA TYR A 25 4.94 -17.29 -0.18
C TYR A 25 4.81 -17.96 1.19
N GLY A 26 4.75 -19.30 1.26
CA GLY A 26 4.67 -20.05 2.53
C GLY A 26 3.38 -19.80 3.31
N LEU A 27 2.26 -19.58 2.61
CA LEU A 27 0.98 -19.21 3.21
C LEU A 27 0.19 -20.43 3.69
N LYS A 28 -0.67 -20.23 4.69
CA LYS A 28 -1.42 -21.30 5.34
C LYS A 28 -2.47 -21.90 4.43
N ASP A 29 -3.22 -21.04 3.73
CA ASP A 29 -4.34 -21.45 2.89
C ASP A 29 -4.50 -20.57 1.64
N LYS A 30 -5.52 -20.90 0.84
CA LYS A 30 -5.80 -20.19 -0.41
C LYS A 30 -6.49 -18.84 -0.19
N SER A 31 -7.07 -18.61 0.99
CA SER A 31 -7.63 -17.30 1.34
C SER A 31 -6.47 -16.33 1.54
N GLU A 32 -5.46 -16.70 2.32
CA GLU A 32 -4.24 -15.90 2.47
C GLU A 32 -3.52 -15.69 1.12
N ALA A 33 -3.51 -16.69 0.25
CA ALA A 33 -2.95 -16.54 -1.09
C ALA A 33 -3.74 -15.57 -1.97
N LEU A 34 -5.05 -15.48 -1.78
CA LEU A 34 -5.91 -14.52 -2.46
C LEU A 34 -5.68 -13.10 -1.91
N ASP A 35 -5.56 -12.95 -0.60
CA ASP A 35 -5.21 -11.66 0.03
C ASP A 35 -3.85 -11.18 -0.46
N LYS A 36 -2.84 -12.08 -0.49
CA LYS A 36 -1.52 -11.73 -1.03
C LYS A 36 -1.57 -11.35 -2.50
N PHE A 37 -2.43 -12.00 -3.29
CA PHE A 37 -2.63 -11.64 -4.68
C PHE A 37 -3.28 -10.25 -4.81
N ALA A 38 -4.25 -9.93 -3.95
CA ALA A 38 -4.88 -8.61 -3.89
C ALA A 38 -3.90 -7.53 -3.41
N GLU A 39 -2.99 -7.81 -2.47
CA GLU A 39 -1.94 -6.84 -2.10
C GLU A 39 -1.01 -6.51 -3.26
N LEU A 40 -0.65 -7.53 -4.07
CA LEU A 40 0.31 -7.37 -5.17
C LEU A 40 -0.26 -6.64 -6.39
N TYR A 41 -1.54 -6.82 -6.68
CA TYR A 41 -2.17 -6.32 -7.91
C TYR A 41 -3.40 -5.46 -7.67
N GLY A 42 -3.93 -5.43 -6.45
CA GLY A 42 -5.15 -4.70 -6.09
C GLY A 42 -5.00 -3.19 -6.16
N GLY A 43 -3.78 -2.66 -6.01
CA GLY A 43 -3.50 -1.22 -6.13
C GLY A 43 -3.86 -0.61 -7.49
N GLU A 44 -3.96 -1.44 -8.55
CA GLU A 44 -4.46 -0.97 -9.85
C GLU A 44 -5.99 -0.81 -9.91
N PHE A 45 -6.71 -1.43 -8.95
CA PHE A 45 -8.17 -1.47 -8.92
C PHE A 45 -8.75 -0.60 -7.82
N VAL A 46 -8.11 -0.59 -6.65
CA VAL A 46 -8.51 0.17 -5.47
C VAL A 46 -7.23 0.63 -4.79
N ASP A 47 -7.12 1.94 -4.54
CA ASP A 47 -6.05 2.45 -3.70
C ASP A 47 -6.10 1.74 -2.35
N SER A 48 -4.93 1.32 -1.84
CA SER A 48 -4.87 0.80 -0.48
C SER A 48 -5.45 1.86 0.46
N GLU A 49 -6.30 1.43 1.41
CA GLU A 49 -6.80 2.34 2.43
C GLU A 49 -5.59 2.95 3.13
N VAL A 50 -5.30 4.21 2.82
CA VAL A 50 -4.28 4.97 3.50
C VAL A 50 -4.80 5.16 4.90
N GLY A 51 -4.29 4.39 5.86
CA GLY A 51 -4.77 4.44 7.23
C GLY A 51 -4.85 5.88 7.71
N ASP A 52 -5.96 6.25 8.34
CA ASP A 52 -6.23 7.60 8.85
C ASP A 52 -5.03 8.20 9.60
N GLU A 53 -4.24 7.35 10.26
CA GLU A 53 -3.00 7.73 10.95
C GLU A 53 -1.94 8.32 10.01
N LEU A 54 -1.68 7.70 8.85
CA LEU A 54 -0.71 8.22 7.89
C LEU A 54 -1.17 9.57 7.34
N VAL A 55 -2.46 9.71 7.03
CA VAL A 55 -3.05 10.97 6.56
C VAL A 55 -2.89 12.05 7.62
N ARG A 56 -3.20 11.73 8.88
CA ARG A 56 -3.04 12.66 10.01
C ARG A 56 -1.59 13.07 10.21
N ASP A 57 -0.64 12.15 10.04
CA ASP A 57 0.78 12.44 10.23
C ASP A 57 1.34 13.31 9.09
N ILE A 58 0.92 13.08 7.84
CA ILE A 58 1.23 13.97 6.72
C ILE A 58 0.68 15.37 6.97
N ILE A 59 -0.58 15.49 7.38
CA ILE A 59 -1.20 16.79 7.70
C ILE A 59 -0.44 17.49 8.82
N ARG A 60 -0.10 16.77 9.89
CA ARG A 60 0.60 17.30 11.07
C ARG A 60 1.99 17.80 10.70
N SER A 61 2.77 16.97 9.99
CA SER A 61 4.11 17.29 9.54
C SER A 61 4.12 18.51 8.63
N THR A 62 3.23 18.51 7.63
CA THR A 62 3.10 19.62 6.68
C THR A 62 2.70 20.91 7.39
N SER A 63 1.71 20.84 8.30
CA SER A 63 1.25 21.99 9.07
C SER A 63 2.36 22.56 9.98
N ALA A 64 3.16 21.69 10.60
CA ALA A 64 4.29 22.10 11.42
C ALA A 64 5.38 22.78 10.58
N HIS A 65 5.70 22.22 9.41
CA HIS A 65 6.65 22.80 8.47
C HIS A 65 6.18 24.17 7.97
N VAL A 66 4.93 24.29 7.52
CA VAL A 66 4.34 25.57 7.06
C VAL A 66 4.33 26.61 8.19
N LYS A 67 4.00 26.23 9.44
CA LYS A 67 4.06 27.16 10.58
C LYS A 67 5.48 27.67 10.84
N LYS A 68 6.50 26.81 10.72
CA LYS A 68 7.89 27.16 11.04
C LYS A 68 8.60 27.89 9.91
N HIS A 69 8.36 27.49 8.67
CA HIS A 69 9.13 27.95 7.51
C HIS A 69 8.30 28.79 6.51
N GLY A 70 6.97 28.81 6.63
CA GLY A 70 6.08 29.47 5.68
C GLY A 70 6.06 28.76 4.31
N PHE A 71 5.44 29.40 3.33
CA PHE A 71 5.43 28.93 1.93
C PHE A 71 6.67 29.40 1.17
N ARG A 72 7.86 29.14 1.72
CA ARG A 72 9.11 29.47 1.05
C ARG A 72 9.34 28.53 -0.13
N LYS A 73 9.61 29.12 -1.29
CA LYS A 73 10.09 28.39 -2.46
C LYS A 73 11.60 28.21 -2.33
N MET A 74 12.07 27.07 -2.80
CA MET A 74 13.50 26.77 -2.94
C MET A 74 13.88 26.90 -4.42
N SER A 75 15.07 27.43 -4.73
CA SER A 75 15.61 27.43 -6.08
C SER A 75 16.35 26.12 -6.40
N LEU A 76 16.53 25.80 -7.68
CA LEU A 76 17.27 24.59 -8.09
C LEU A 76 18.72 24.59 -7.56
N GLU A 77 19.37 25.75 -7.53
CA GLU A 77 20.74 25.91 -6.98
C GLU A 77 20.81 25.70 -5.45
N GLU A 78 19.72 25.95 -4.73
CA GLU A 78 19.62 25.69 -3.29
C GLU A 78 19.38 24.20 -3.02
N LEU A 79 18.63 23.53 -3.90
CA LEU A 79 18.39 22.09 -3.82
C LEU A 79 19.68 21.30 -4.08
N GLU A 80 20.45 21.71 -5.09
CA GLU A 80 21.71 21.05 -5.48
C GLU A 80 22.75 21.10 -4.35
N ARG A 81 22.83 22.22 -3.63
CA ARG A 81 23.70 22.39 -2.45
C ARG A 81 23.32 21.52 -1.23
N LEU A 82 22.14 20.91 -1.20
CA LEU A 82 21.73 19.98 -0.13
C LEU A 82 22.08 18.52 -0.48
N GLY A 83 22.36 18.23 -1.75
CA GLY A 83 22.68 16.89 -2.25
C GLY A 83 24.18 16.57 -2.33
N GLU A 84 25.04 17.59 -2.20
CA GLU A 84 26.50 17.47 -2.00
C GLU A 84 26.85 17.31 -0.52
#